data_AF-A0A7C3JB17-F1
#
_entry.id   AF-A0A7C3JB17-F1
#
_cell.length_a   1.000
_cell.length_b   1.000
_cell.length_c   1.000
_cell.angle_alpha   90.00
_cell.angle_beta   90.00
_cell.angle_gamma   90.00
#
_symmetry.space_group_name_H-M   'P 1'
#
loop_
_entity.id
_entity.type
_entity.pdbx_description
1 polymer ?
#
loop_
_entity_poly.entity_id
_entity_poly.type
_entity_poly.pdbx_seq_one_letter_code
_entity_poly.pdbx_strand_id
1 'polypeptide(L)'
;MTPKQEHTLAQAGSQTDFQELLQAKLREAVRYTLITVLEAEVEALIGAAPYQRTGQRRDHRNGHYQRDLVTGVGVIEALPVPRTRKGHQSQLFERYQRRQAELDELICDMFVGGVSSHRVGEVIEHLTGTKPSSTTVSRVFHRLEDEFAAWKSRPLASEYAYAYADGTYFSVIYGSEGYKMPILAVIGITPSGEREVLAFSIGDRENQGAWDQLFEDLKARGVQRIGLWITDGHQAMLNALAAKFPTSQRQRCIKHKLENILSYIPKTQHDQVYPEFRAIFYQDSLAQAQQLIAAVRAKYEKIYPSALACLDRDLAACLTFYSFPKGHWKTIRTTNIIERLFGEVKKRSHKMAAAFRNENSCLLMFYAVIRSLKFNKLSMSTN
;
A
#
# COMPACT_ATOMS: atom_id res chain seq x y z
N MET A 1 47.55 41.86 -46.23
CA MET A 1 47.60 40.54 -45.55
C MET A 1 47.61 40.81 -44.05
N THR A 2 46.44 40.70 -43.43
CA THR A 2 46.24 40.95 -41.99
C THR A 2 46.71 39.72 -41.20
N PRO A 3 47.36 39.88 -40.02
CA PRO A 3 47.97 38.76 -39.31
C PRO A 3 46.92 37.81 -38.72
N LYS A 4 47.21 36.51 -38.73
CA LYS A 4 46.48 35.50 -37.95
C LYS A 4 46.57 35.83 -36.46
N GLN A 5 45.43 36.07 -35.83
CA GLN A 5 45.30 35.89 -34.39
C GLN A 5 45.01 34.41 -34.13
N GLU A 6 46.03 33.67 -33.70
CA GLU A 6 45.84 32.42 -32.95
C GLU A 6 45.28 32.78 -31.58
N HIS A 7 43.97 32.91 -31.48
CA HIS A 7 43.28 32.78 -30.20
C HIS A 7 43.10 31.29 -29.91
N THR A 8 44.17 30.68 -29.39
CA THR A 8 44.05 29.46 -28.60
C THR A 8 43.34 29.83 -27.31
N LEU A 9 42.01 29.84 -27.34
CA LEU A 9 41.19 29.85 -26.13
C LEU A 9 41.24 28.45 -25.53
N ALA A 10 42.26 28.22 -24.71
CA ALA A 10 42.21 27.26 -23.63
C ALA A 10 41.12 27.71 -22.65
N GLN A 11 39.86 27.30 -22.84
CA GLN A 11 38.81 27.44 -21.83
C GLN A 11 37.54 26.66 -22.24
N ALA A 12 37.51 25.40 -21.83
CA ALA A 12 36.28 24.67 -21.55
C ALA A 12 36.63 23.49 -20.64
N GLY A 13 37.02 23.79 -19.39
CA GLY A 13 36.67 22.85 -18.33
C GLY A 13 35.16 22.78 -18.36
N SER A 14 34.62 21.65 -18.79
CA SER A 14 33.21 21.54 -19.18
C SER A 14 32.34 21.83 -17.95
N GLN A 15 31.08 22.24 -18.14
CA GLN A 15 30.14 22.41 -17.02
C GLN A 15 30.06 21.15 -16.13
N THR A 16 30.32 19.98 -16.71
CA THR A 16 30.47 18.69 -16.03
C THR A 16 31.64 18.68 -15.06
N ASP A 17 32.81 19.18 -15.45
CA ASP A 17 34.03 19.20 -14.62
C ASP A 17 33.81 20.04 -13.35
N PHE A 18 33.09 21.17 -13.48
CA PHE A 18 32.73 22.00 -12.33
C PHE A 18 31.72 21.30 -11.41
N GLN A 19 30.75 20.58 -11.96
CA GLN A 19 29.80 19.78 -11.17
C GLN A 19 30.51 18.66 -10.41
N GLU A 20 31.47 17.97 -11.02
CA GLU A 20 32.28 16.95 -10.36
C GLU A 20 33.12 17.53 -9.22
N LEU A 21 33.74 18.69 -9.44
CA LEU A 21 34.50 19.40 -8.41
C LEU A 21 33.60 19.80 -7.23
N LEU A 22 32.40 20.35 -7.51
CA LEU A 22 31.43 20.71 -6.48
C LEU A 22 31.01 19.48 -5.65
N GLN A 23 30.70 18.37 -6.31
CA GLN A 23 30.32 17.12 -5.63
C GLN A 23 31.47 16.59 -4.75
N ALA A 24 32.71 16.65 -5.21
CA ALA A 24 33.88 16.27 -4.41
C ALA A 24 34.01 17.16 -3.16
N LYS A 25 33.84 18.48 -3.30
CA LYS A 25 33.90 19.42 -2.16
C LYS A 25 32.76 19.21 -1.16
N LEU A 26 31.56 18.91 -1.64
CA LEU A 26 30.43 18.56 -0.78
C LEU A 26 30.71 17.28 0.02
N ARG A 27 31.28 16.25 -0.60
CA ARG A 27 31.69 15.02 0.11
C ARG A 27 32.74 15.30 1.19
N GLU A 28 33.75 16.12 0.92
CA GLU A 28 34.74 16.54 1.93
C GLU A 28 34.09 17.27 3.11
N ALA A 29 33.21 18.23 2.84
CA ALA A 29 32.50 18.99 3.87
C ALA A 29 31.61 18.10 4.74
N VAL A 30 30.86 17.17 4.12
CA VAL A 30 30.03 16.19 4.81
C VAL A 30 30.92 15.26 5.66
N ARG A 31 32.02 14.75 5.11
CA ARG A 31 32.97 13.91 5.86
C ARG A 31 33.51 14.64 7.09
N TYR A 32 33.95 15.88 6.93
CA TYR A 32 34.45 16.69 8.05
C TYR A 32 33.38 16.86 9.12
N THR A 33 32.16 17.21 8.72
CA THR A 33 31.03 17.40 9.64
C THR A 33 30.72 16.12 10.42
N LEU A 34 30.67 14.97 9.75
CA LEU A 34 30.46 13.67 10.39
C LEU A 34 31.55 13.36 11.41
N ILE A 35 32.82 13.61 11.09
CA ILE A 35 33.94 13.43 12.03
C ILE A 35 33.76 14.30 13.26
N THR A 36 33.43 15.59 13.07
CA THR A 36 33.21 16.52 14.19
C THR A 36 32.10 16.05 15.12
N VAL A 37 30.97 15.58 14.56
CA VAL A 37 29.85 15.06 15.34
C VAL A 37 30.25 13.80 16.12
N LEU A 38 30.95 12.85 15.47
CA LEU A 38 31.41 11.62 16.12
C LEU A 38 32.42 11.88 17.24
N GLU A 39 33.33 12.83 17.05
CA GLU A 39 34.31 13.22 18.08
C GLU A 39 33.64 13.87 19.28
N ALA A 40 32.64 14.73 19.04
CA ALA A 40 31.83 15.39 20.07
C ALA A 40 30.98 14.38 20.85
N GLU A 41 30.39 13.39 20.18
CA GLU A 41 29.65 12.30 20.82
C GLU A 41 30.54 11.54 21.81
N VAL A 42 31.74 11.14 21.39
CA VAL A 42 32.68 10.42 22.26
C VAL A 42 33.20 11.31 23.39
N GLU A 43 33.43 12.59 23.14
CA GLU A 43 33.82 13.54 24.20
C GLU A 43 32.75 13.67 25.27
N ALA A 44 31.48 13.80 24.87
CA ALA A 44 30.34 13.87 25.79
C ALA A 44 30.17 12.58 26.59
N LEU A 45 30.35 11.41 25.96
CA LEU A 45 30.30 10.11 26.63
C LEU A 45 31.44 9.96 27.67
N ILE A 46 32.66 10.34 27.30
CA ILE A 46 33.86 10.22 28.15
C ILE A 46 33.86 11.28 29.26
N GLY A 47 33.30 12.46 29.02
CA GLY A 47 33.37 13.62 29.89
C GLY A 47 34.74 14.32 29.88
N ALA A 48 35.53 14.14 28.83
CA ALA A 48 36.86 14.74 28.71
C ALA A 48 37.31 14.88 27.24
N ALA A 49 37.88 16.04 26.92
CA ALA A 49 38.52 16.30 25.64
C ALA A 49 39.78 15.43 25.42
N PRO A 50 40.27 15.31 24.16
CA PRO A 50 41.52 14.63 23.86
C PRO A 50 42.67 15.16 24.74
N TYR A 51 43.42 14.24 25.36
CA TYR A 51 44.56 14.54 26.25
C TYR A 51 44.25 15.40 27.50
N GLN A 52 42.99 15.75 27.75
CA GLN A 52 42.61 16.53 28.93
C GLN A 52 42.78 15.72 30.23
N ARG A 53 43.47 16.28 31.21
CA ARG A 53 43.56 15.69 32.55
C ARG A 53 42.35 16.15 33.38
N THR A 54 41.49 15.21 33.78
CA THR A 54 40.31 15.48 34.61
C THR A 54 39.97 14.25 35.45
N GLY A 55 39.53 14.47 36.69
CA GLY A 55 39.05 13.41 37.58
C GLY A 55 37.63 12.92 37.24
N GLN A 56 36.89 13.64 36.38
CA GLN A 56 35.51 13.31 35.99
C GLN A 56 35.43 12.33 34.79
N ARG A 57 36.57 11.84 34.31
CA ARG A 57 36.68 10.96 33.13
C ARG A 57 36.02 9.61 33.38
N ARG A 58 35.11 9.19 32.50
CA ARG A 58 34.35 7.94 32.61
C ARG A 58 34.93 6.78 31.80
N ASP A 59 35.64 7.08 30.71
CA ASP A 59 36.28 6.10 29.82
C ASP A 59 37.51 6.72 29.09
N HIS A 60 38.19 5.94 28.26
CA HIS A 60 39.35 6.37 27.47
C HIS A 60 39.15 6.10 25.98
N ARG A 61 39.65 7.02 25.14
CA ARG A 61 39.71 6.82 23.68
C ARG A 61 40.66 5.67 23.34
N ASN A 62 40.36 4.94 22.26
CA ASN A 62 41.11 3.76 21.79
C ASN A 62 41.31 3.78 20.26
N GLY A 63 41.74 4.95 19.76
CA GLY A 63 41.91 5.22 18.33
C GLY A 63 40.59 5.16 17.55
N HIS A 64 40.70 4.86 16.26
CA HIS A 64 39.58 4.85 15.32
C HIS A 64 39.54 3.53 14.55
N TYR A 65 38.37 3.21 14.00
CA TYR A 65 38.28 2.29 12.87
C TYR A 65 37.80 3.06 11.63
N GLN A 66 38.12 2.55 10.46
CA GLN A 66 37.71 3.15 9.19
C GLN A 66 36.49 2.42 8.65
N ARG A 67 35.56 3.17 8.06
CA ARG A 67 34.42 2.60 7.34
C ARG A 67 33.96 3.53 6.24
N ASP A 68 33.31 2.97 5.24
CA ASP A 68 32.61 3.77 4.23
C ASP A 68 31.15 3.98 4.66
N LEU A 69 30.58 5.11 4.22
CA LEU A 69 29.17 5.43 4.43
C LEU A 69 28.60 6.03 3.15
N VAL A 70 27.59 5.37 2.58
CA VAL A 70 26.86 5.94 1.44
C VAL A 70 25.87 6.99 1.96
N THR A 71 25.93 8.18 1.36
CA THR A 71 25.10 9.34 1.70
C THR A 71 24.42 9.89 0.45
N GLY A 72 23.53 10.87 0.63
CA GLY A 72 22.90 11.58 -0.49
C GLY A 72 23.87 12.34 -1.42
N VAL A 73 25.09 12.64 -0.96
CA VAL A 73 26.15 13.28 -1.79
C VAL A 73 27.16 12.26 -2.35
N GLY A 74 26.86 10.97 -2.19
CA GLY A 74 27.72 9.86 -2.61
C GLY A 74 28.42 9.16 -1.44
N VAL A 75 29.43 8.35 -1.77
CA VAL A 75 30.18 7.59 -0.77
C VAL A 75 31.15 8.49 -0.02
N ILE A 76 31.02 8.50 1.30
CA ILE A 76 32.03 9.03 2.21
C ILE A 76 33.00 7.91 2.52
N GLU A 77 34.13 7.92 1.83
CA GLU A 77 35.19 6.92 1.97
C GLU A 77 36.00 7.14 3.25
N ALA A 78 36.41 6.04 3.88
CA ALA A 78 37.32 6.03 5.04
C ALA A 78 36.92 7.06 6.12
N LEU A 79 35.65 7.03 6.54
CA LEU A 79 35.18 7.80 7.68
C LEU A 79 35.83 7.23 8.96
N PRO A 80 36.66 8.01 9.68
CA PRO A 80 37.27 7.55 10.92
C PRO A 80 36.25 7.63 12.05
N VAL A 81 35.84 6.48 12.56
CA VAL A 81 34.90 6.40 13.68
C VAL A 81 35.66 6.17 14.97
N PRO A 82 35.55 7.06 15.96
CA PRO A 82 36.28 6.96 17.23
C PRO A 82 35.81 5.77 18.05
N ARG A 83 36.75 5.14 18.77
CA ARG A 83 36.50 4.03 19.69
C ARG A 83 36.83 4.43 21.11
N THR A 84 36.16 3.79 22.06
CA THR A 84 36.50 3.86 23.47
C THR A 84 37.02 2.51 23.98
N ARG A 85 37.67 2.50 25.14
CA ARG A 85 38.23 1.26 25.73
C ARG A 85 37.15 0.33 26.27
N LYS A 86 36.06 0.86 26.84
CA LYS A 86 34.92 0.04 27.29
C LYS A 86 33.96 -0.33 26.15
N GLY A 87 34.19 0.19 24.95
CA GLY A 87 33.32 0.03 23.79
C GLY A 87 32.21 1.09 23.76
N HIS A 88 31.90 1.55 22.55
CA HIS A 88 30.89 2.56 22.29
C HIS A 88 30.22 2.28 20.93
N GLN A 89 28.92 2.53 20.86
CA GLN A 89 28.16 2.55 19.61
C GLN A 89 27.68 3.98 19.38
N SER A 90 28.03 4.52 18.22
CA SER A 90 27.58 5.84 17.81
C SER A 90 26.07 5.86 17.59
N GLN A 91 25.42 6.96 17.93
CA GLN A 91 24.03 7.25 17.64
C GLN A 91 23.81 7.73 16.20
N LEU A 92 24.88 8.06 15.47
CA LEU A 92 24.78 8.54 14.09
C LEU A 92 24.35 7.43 13.12
N PHE A 93 24.73 6.18 13.41
CA PHE A 93 24.35 5.01 12.61
C PHE A 93 24.35 3.73 13.44
N GLU A 94 23.52 2.78 13.03
CA GLU A 94 23.50 1.42 13.59
C GLU A 94 24.73 0.61 13.21
N ARG A 95 25.02 -0.44 14.00
CA ARG A 95 26.10 -1.37 13.67
C ARG A 95 25.87 -1.99 12.28
N TYR A 96 26.93 -1.98 11.47
CA TYR A 96 26.91 -2.51 10.08
C TYR A 96 25.99 -1.76 9.11
N GLN A 97 25.33 -0.66 9.51
CA GLN A 97 24.54 0.18 8.61
C GLN A 97 25.47 0.80 7.56
N ARG A 98 25.36 0.42 6.29
CA ARG A 98 26.27 0.88 5.22
C ARG A 98 25.84 2.19 4.53
N ARG A 99 24.59 2.61 4.73
CA ARG A 99 23.99 3.78 4.08
C ARG A 99 23.14 4.57 5.06
N GLN A 100 23.00 5.85 4.82
CA GLN A 100 22.05 6.71 5.54
C GLN A 100 20.62 6.16 5.51
N ALA A 101 19.87 6.38 6.60
CA ALA A 101 18.53 5.81 6.77
C ALA A 101 17.54 6.36 5.72
N GLU A 102 17.70 7.63 5.37
CA GLU A 102 16.91 8.36 4.37
C GLU A 102 17.03 7.72 2.97
N LEU A 103 18.19 7.13 2.64
CA LEU A 103 18.36 6.39 1.39
C LEU A 103 17.60 5.07 1.40
N ASP A 104 17.56 4.38 2.54
CA ASP A 104 16.77 3.16 2.67
C ASP A 104 15.26 3.49 2.65
N GLU A 105 14.82 4.61 3.23
CA GLU A 105 13.44 5.11 3.08
C GLU A 105 13.09 5.37 1.62
N LEU A 106 13.96 6.06 0.87
CA LEU A 106 13.76 6.32 -0.55
C LEU A 106 13.72 5.02 -1.39
N ILE A 107 14.59 4.05 -1.08
CA ILE A 107 14.56 2.71 -1.68
C ILE A 107 13.20 2.05 -1.44
N CYS A 108 12.69 2.12 -0.21
CA CYS A 108 11.40 1.57 0.15
C CYS A 108 10.28 2.27 -0.63
N ASP A 109 10.22 3.60 -0.60
CA ASP A 109 9.19 4.40 -1.27
C ASP A 109 9.14 4.15 -2.79
N MET A 110 10.30 4.05 -3.45
CA MET A 110 10.35 3.72 -4.88
C MET A 110 9.81 2.31 -5.14
N PHE A 111 10.23 1.32 -4.34
CA PHE A 111 9.77 -0.05 -4.49
C PHE A 111 8.26 -0.15 -4.25
N VAL A 112 7.75 0.50 -3.20
CA VAL A 112 6.32 0.62 -2.87
C VAL A 112 5.55 1.38 -3.94
N GLY A 113 6.19 2.32 -4.65
CA GLY A 113 5.67 3.02 -5.83
C GLY A 113 5.58 2.15 -7.09
N GLY A 114 6.04 0.89 -7.03
CA GLY A 114 6.02 -0.05 -8.15
C GLY A 114 7.25 0.05 -9.06
N VAL A 115 8.37 0.59 -8.57
CA VAL A 115 9.65 0.54 -9.28
C VAL A 115 10.30 -0.83 -9.02
N SER A 116 10.72 -1.53 -10.08
CA SER A 116 11.36 -2.84 -9.94
C SER A 116 12.68 -2.74 -9.17
N SER A 117 13.10 -3.80 -8.46
CA SER A 117 14.35 -3.79 -7.68
C SER A 117 15.57 -3.41 -8.51
N HIS A 118 15.60 -3.82 -9.79
CA HIS A 118 16.66 -3.44 -10.71
C HIS A 118 16.68 -1.94 -10.97
N ARG A 119 15.52 -1.36 -11.29
CA ARG A 119 15.39 0.06 -11.59
C ARG A 119 15.63 0.93 -10.36
N VAL A 120 15.22 0.47 -9.17
CA VAL A 120 15.61 1.10 -7.90
C VAL A 120 17.13 1.15 -7.77
N GLY A 121 17.81 0.04 -8.08
CA GLY A 121 19.27 -0.03 -8.09
C GLY A 121 19.92 1.02 -8.98
N GLU A 122 19.46 1.15 -10.22
CA GLU A 122 19.96 2.15 -11.18
C GLU A 122 19.73 3.58 -10.69
N VAL A 123 18.56 3.89 -10.15
CA VAL A 123 18.27 5.25 -9.65
C VAL A 123 19.17 5.61 -8.47
N ILE A 124 19.36 4.70 -7.52
CA ILE A 124 20.26 4.95 -6.38
C ILE A 124 21.72 5.04 -6.86
N GLU A 125 22.14 4.24 -7.83
CA GLU A 125 23.48 4.33 -8.42
C GLU A 125 23.74 5.72 -9.03
N HIS A 126 22.78 6.28 -9.77
CA HIS A 126 22.90 7.63 -10.31
C HIS A 126 22.96 8.73 -9.23
N LEU A 127 22.30 8.53 -8.08
CA LEU A 127 22.29 9.51 -6.99
C LEU A 127 23.54 9.41 -6.11
N THR A 128 24.01 8.21 -5.81
CA THR A 128 25.03 7.98 -4.77
C THR A 128 26.33 7.38 -5.29
N GLY A 129 26.40 7.02 -6.56
CA GLY A 129 27.54 6.31 -7.16
C GLY A 129 27.63 4.83 -6.76
N THR A 130 26.66 4.30 -6.02
CA THR A 130 26.65 2.90 -5.56
C THR A 130 25.34 2.22 -5.86
N LYS A 131 25.40 1.09 -6.57
CA LYS A 131 24.22 0.30 -6.89
C LYS A 131 23.83 -0.66 -5.75
N PRO A 132 22.68 -0.48 -5.07
CA PRO A 132 22.18 -1.50 -4.18
C PRO A 132 21.74 -2.73 -4.99
N SER A 133 22.07 -3.92 -4.49
CA SER A 133 21.63 -5.18 -5.10
C SER A 133 20.13 -5.40 -4.92
N SER A 134 19.50 -6.24 -5.76
CA SER A 134 18.10 -6.63 -5.59
C SER A 134 17.80 -7.22 -4.20
N THR A 135 18.74 -7.98 -3.64
CA THR A 135 18.65 -8.50 -2.27
C THR A 135 18.63 -7.38 -1.23
N THR A 136 19.38 -6.30 -1.47
CA THR A 136 19.38 -5.13 -0.59
C THR A 136 18.03 -4.42 -0.61
N VAL A 137 17.47 -4.19 -1.81
CA VAL A 137 16.14 -3.58 -1.97
C VAL A 137 15.07 -4.43 -1.26
N SER A 138 15.13 -5.75 -1.43
CA SER A 138 14.22 -6.68 -0.75
C SER A 138 14.33 -6.58 0.77
N ARG A 139 15.55 -6.58 1.34
CA ARG A 139 15.76 -6.43 2.80
C ARG A 139 15.20 -5.13 3.35
N VAL A 140 15.35 -4.02 2.61
CA VAL A 140 14.80 -2.72 3.01
C VAL A 140 13.27 -2.78 3.02
N PHE A 141 12.66 -3.41 2.02
CA PHE A 141 11.21 -3.62 1.98
C PHE A 141 10.71 -4.49 3.15
N HIS A 142 11.45 -5.53 3.52
CA HIS A 142 11.10 -6.40 4.65
C HIS A 142 11.18 -5.72 6.03
N ARG A 143 11.74 -4.50 6.15
CA ARG A 143 11.60 -3.70 7.38
C ARG A 143 10.16 -3.30 7.68
N LEU A 144 9.29 -3.31 6.67
CA LEU A 144 7.85 -3.05 6.86
C LEU A 144 7.13 -4.21 7.56
N GLU A 145 7.77 -5.36 7.79
CA GLU A 145 7.12 -6.52 8.41
C GLU A 145 6.64 -6.21 9.84
N ASP A 146 7.47 -5.52 10.63
CA ASP A 146 7.11 -5.14 12.01
C ASP A 146 5.95 -4.13 12.01
N GLU A 147 6.00 -3.14 11.12
CA GLU A 147 4.90 -2.18 10.94
C GLU A 147 3.62 -2.89 10.49
N PHE A 148 3.72 -3.84 9.56
CA PHE A 148 2.58 -4.62 9.08
C PHE A 148 1.99 -5.49 10.20
N ALA A 149 2.84 -6.13 11.00
CA ALA A 149 2.40 -6.92 12.14
C ALA A 149 1.64 -6.06 13.17
N ALA A 150 2.18 -4.88 13.49
CA ALA A 150 1.53 -3.90 14.36
C ALA A 150 0.20 -3.38 13.78
N TRP A 151 0.18 -3.07 12.48
CA TRP A 151 -1.03 -2.64 11.79
C TRP A 151 -2.11 -3.73 11.77
N LYS A 152 -1.70 -4.99 11.61
CA LYS A 152 -2.60 -6.16 11.60
C LYS A 152 -3.25 -6.38 12.96
N SER A 153 -2.51 -6.19 14.06
CA SER A 153 -3.01 -6.35 15.43
C SER A 153 -3.63 -5.10 16.06
N ARG A 154 -3.62 -3.95 15.36
CA ARG A 154 -4.12 -2.69 15.89
C ARG A 154 -5.59 -2.77 16.33
N PRO A 155 -5.99 -2.05 17.40
CA PRO A 155 -7.40 -1.94 17.76
C PRO A 155 -8.19 -1.21 16.68
N LEU A 156 -9.42 -1.65 16.46
CA LEU A 156 -10.39 -1.05 15.53
C LEU A 156 -11.51 -0.36 16.29
N ALA A 157 -12.23 0.55 15.62
CA ALA A 157 -13.40 1.19 16.22
C ALA A 157 -14.49 0.14 16.50
N SER A 158 -15.30 0.37 17.54
CA SER A 158 -16.40 -0.53 17.88
C SER A 158 -17.52 -0.53 16.84
N GLU A 159 -17.71 0.59 16.14
CA GLU A 159 -18.82 0.79 15.22
C GLU A 159 -18.39 1.35 13.85
N TYR A 160 -18.93 0.75 12.79
CA TYR A 160 -18.84 1.27 11.43
C TYR A 160 -20.23 1.37 10.80
N ALA A 161 -20.48 2.45 10.05
CA ALA A 161 -21.72 2.65 9.32
C ALA A 161 -21.83 1.67 8.15
N TYR A 162 -20.74 1.52 7.40
CA TYR A 162 -20.65 0.69 6.20
C TYR A 162 -19.36 -0.14 6.22
N ALA A 163 -19.41 -1.34 5.64
CA ALA A 163 -18.20 -2.07 5.31
C ALA A 163 -18.32 -2.73 3.92
N TYR A 164 -17.26 -2.64 3.13
CA TYR A 164 -17.11 -3.34 1.85
C TYR A 164 -16.24 -4.56 2.09
N ALA A 165 -16.69 -5.72 1.63
CA ALA A 165 -15.90 -6.95 1.64
C ALA A 165 -15.87 -7.53 0.22
N ASP A 166 -14.66 -7.82 -0.24
CA ASP A 166 -14.43 -8.35 -1.58
C ASP A 166 -13.12 -9.15 -1.64
N GLY A 167 -13.01 -9.99 -2.67
CA GLY A 167 -11.84 -10.83 -2.95
C GLY A 167 -11.21 -10.49 -4.29
N THR A 168 -9.90 -10.70 -4.41
CA THR A 168 -9.22 -10.66 -5.71
C THR A 168 -8.08 -11.65 -5.76
N TYR A 169 -7.77 -12.16 -6.94
CA TYR A 169 -6.67 -13.10 -7.12
C TYR A 169 -5.34 -12.40 -7.44
N PHE A 170 -4.27 -12.91 -6.83
CA PHE A 170 -2.87 -12.59 -7.14
C PHE A 170 -2.07 -13.85 -7.40
N SER A 171 -1.05 -13.76 -8.25
CA SER A 171 -0.16 -14.87 -8.54
C SER A 171 0.96 -14.95 -7.51
N VAL A 172 1.09 -16.09 -6.85
CA VAL A 172 2.17 -16.41 -5.90
C VAL A 172 2.89 -17.66 -6.40
N ILE A 173 4.22 -17.64 -6.40
CA ILE A 173 5.08 -18.74 -6.84
C ILE A 173 5.40 -19.61 -5.63
N TYR A 174 5.04 -20.89 -5.69
CA TYR A 174 5.52 -21.91 -4.77
C TYR A 174 6.46 -22.86 -5.52
N GLY A 175 7.71 -22.93 -5.07
CA GLY A 175 8.76 -23.66 -5.79
C GLY A 175 8.99 -23.07 -7.18
N SER A 176 8.59 -23.81 -8.22
CA SER A 176 8.68 -23.41 -9.64
C SER A 176 7.34 -23.08 -10.28
N GLU A 177 6.22 -23.19 -9.56
CA GLU A 177 4.87 -23.07 -10.11
C GLU A 177 4.13 -21.85 -9.55
N GLY A 178 3.35 -21.19 -10.42
CA GLY A 178 2.53 -20.03 -10.06
C GLY A 178 1.09 -20.43 -9.73
N TYR A 179 0.62 -20.02 -8.56
CA TYR A 179 -0.72 -20.29 -8.05
C TYR A 179 -1.50 -18.98 -7.92
N LYS A 180 -2.79 -18.99 -8.28
CA LYS A 180 -3.69 -17.85 -8.06
C LYS A 180 -4.28 -17.93 -6.66
N MET A 181 -3.80 -17.08 -5.77
CA MET A 181 -4.26 -16.98 -4.39
C MET A 181 -5.26 -15.84 -4.23
N PRO A 182 -6.44 -16.05 -3.64
CA PRO A 182 -7.35 -14.98 -3.29
C PRO A 182 -6.82 -14.17 -2.11
N ILE A 183 -6.89 -12.85 -2.24
CA ILE A 183 -6.73 -11.90 -1.15
C ILE A 183 -8.09 -11.30 -0.86
N LEU A 184 -8.55 -11.54 0.36
CA LEU A 184 -9.78 -11.00 0.90
C LEU A 184 -9.45 -9.67 1.56
N ALA A 185 -10.30 -8.66 1.38
CA ALA A 185 -10.11 -7.37 2.03
C ALA A 185 -11.43 -6.82 2.55
N VAL A 186 -11.35 -6.08 3.66
CA VAL A 186 -12.46 -5.36 4.25
C VAL A 186 -12.09 -3.88 4.40
N ILE A 187 -12.94 -3.00 3.86
CA ILE A 187 -12.83 -1.55 4.04
C ILE A 187 -14.04 -1.05 4.83
N GLY A 188 -13.77 -0.40 5.96
CA GLY A 188 -14.78 0.16 6.84
C GLY A 188 -14.98 1.66 6.61
N ILE A 189 -16.19 2.13 6.90
CA ILE A 189 -16.53 3.55 6.96
C ILE A 189 -17.14 3.84 8.32
N THR A 190 -16.51 4.70 9.10
CA THR A 190 -16.99 5.10 10.42
C THR A 190 -18.28 5.93 10.30
N PRO A 191 -19.05 6.10 11.39
CA PRO A 191 -20.19 7.02 11.41
C PRO A 191 -19.80 8.47 11.05
N SER A 192 -18.56 8.89 11.29
CA SER A 192 -18.05 10.21 10.90
C SER A 192 -17.69 10.31 9.41
N GLY A 193 -17.73 9.20 8.66
CA GLY A 193 -17.42 9.15 7.23
C GLY A 193 -15.95 8.89 6.90
N GLU A 194 -15.13 8.58 7.92
CA GLU A 194 -13.72 8.22 7.72
C GLU A 194 -13.63 6.79 7.18
N ARG A 195 -12.77 6.60 6.19
CA ARG A 195 -12.59 5.33 5.50
C ARG A 195 -11.25 4.75 5.88
N GLU A 196 -11.22 3.46 6.17
CA GLU A 196 -9.98 2.74 6.45
C GLU A 196 -10.08 1.28 5.99
N VAL A 197 -8.94 0.70 5.63
CA VAL A 197 -8.86 -0.75 5.40
C VAL A 197 -8.77 -1.44 6.76
N LEU A 198 -9.77 -2.23 7.12
CA LEU A 198 -9.84 -2.91 8.42
C LEU A 198 -8.95 -4.14 8.46
N ALA A 199 -8.97 -4.92 7.39
CA ALA A 199 -8.23 -6.16 7.29
C ALA A 199 -7.99 -6.56 5.84
N PHE A 200 -6.95 -7.36 5.63
CA PHE A 200 -6.81 -8.20 4.46
C PHE A 200 -6.05 -9.48 4.83
N SER A 201 -6.37 -10.57 4.16
CA SER A 201 -5.72 -11.87 4.37
C SER A 201 -5.66 -12.65 3.06
N ILE A 202 -4.71 -13.58 2.99
CA ILE A 202 -4.71 -14.61 1.95
C ILE A 202 -5.69 -15.70 2.38
N GLY A 203 -6.50 -16.18 1.43
CA GLY A 203 -7.24 -17.43 1.56
C GLY A 203 -6.57 -18.51 0.71
N ASP A 204 -6.64 -19.76 1.13
CA ASP A 204 -6.29 -20.92 0.30
C ASP A 204 -7.24 -21.01 -0.92
N ARG A 205 -8.53 -20.74 -0.67
CA ARG A 205 -9.59 -20.47 -1.66
C ARG A 205 -10.56 -19.44 -1.07
N GLU A 206 -11.49 -18.88 -1.86
CA GLU A 206 -12.63 -18.11 -1.34
C GLU A 206 -13.63 -19.04 -0.63
N ASN A 207 -13.18 -19.72 0.43
CA ASN A 207 -14.00 -20.62 1.22
C ASN A 207 -14.53 -19.88 2.47
N GLN A 208 -15.52 -20.49 3.11
CA GLN A 208 -16.21 -19.86 4.24
C GLN A 208 -15.27 -19.67 5.43
N GLY A 209 -14.35 -20.62 5.66
CA GLY A 209 -13.40 -20.57 6.76
C GLY A 209 -12.47 -19.36 6.71
N ALA A 210 -11.99 -18.97 5.53
CA ALA A 210 -11.15 -17.79 5.36
C ALA A 210 -11.90 -16.50 5.72
N TRP A 211 -13.17 -16.39 5.33
CA TRP A 211 -14.04 -15.27 5.71
C TRP A 211 -14.37 -15.28 7.21
N ASP A 212 -14.66 -16.46 7.78
CA ASP A 212 -14.93 -16.60 9.22
C ASP A 212 -13.74 -16.14 10.06
N GLN A 213 -12.51 -16.52 9.69
CA GLN A 213 -11.29 -16.08 10.36
C GLN A 213 -11.09 -14.57 10.24
N LEU A 214 -11.29 -14.01 9.04
CA LEU A 214 -11.13 -12.57 8.82
C LEU A 214 -12.13 -11.76 9.67
N PHE A 215 -13.39 -12.19 9.71
CA PHE A 215 -14.44 -11.52 10.50
C PHE A 215 -14.29 -11.73 12.00
N GLU A 216 -13.80 -12.89 12.45
CA GLU A 216 -13.45 -13.12 13.86
C GLU A 216 -12.31 -12.19 14.29
N ASP A 217 -11.29 -12.02 13.44
CA ASP A 217 -10.20 -11.09 13.69
C ASP A 217 -10.66 -9.63 13.78
N LEU A 218 -11.64 -9.20 12.97
CA LEU A 218 -12.25 -7.87 13.12
C LEU A 218 -12.86 -7.70 14.52
N LYS A 219 -13.62 -8.71 14.99
CA LYS A 219 -14.26 -8.67 16.31
C LYS A 219 -13.25 -8.67 17.44
N ALA A 220 -12.23 -9.54 17.36
CA ALA A 220 -11.17 -9.64 18.35
C ALA A 220 -10.41 -8.31 18.51
N ARG A 221 -10.29 -7.52 17.43
CA ARG A 221 -9.67 -6.19 17.44
C ARG A 221 -10.62 -5.06 17.86
N GLY A 222 -11.88 -5.36 18.15
CA GLY A 222 -12.82 -4.41 18.77
C GLY A 222 -14.09 -4.13 17.98
N VAL A 223 -14.23 -4.60 16.73
CA VAL A 223 -15.44 -4.33 15.93
C VAL A 223 -16.64 -5.06 16.51
N GLN A 224 -17.64 -4.30 16.95
CA GLN A 224 -18.88 -4.84 17.51
C GLN A 224 -20.04 -4.74 16.51
N ARG A 225 -20.16 -3.60 15.82
CA ARG A 225 -21.30 -3.32 14.95
C ARG A 225 -20.87 -2.78 13.59
N ILE A 226 -21.44 -3.37 12.55
CA ILE A 226 -21.39 -2.85 11.19
C ILE A 226 -22.82 -2.66 10.70
N GLY A 227 -23.21 -1.44 10.34
CA GLY A 227 -24.59 -1.13 9.96
C GLY A 227 -25.04 -1.85 8.68
N LEU A 228 -24.19 -1.82 7.66
CA LEU A 228 -24.45 -2.43 6.35
C LEU A 228 -23.17 -2.99 5.73
N TRP A 229 -23.25 -4.25 5.31
CA TRP A 229 -22.22 -4.90 4.50
C TRP A 229 -22.53 -4.80 3.02
N ILE A 230 -21.59 -4.28 2.22
CA ILE A 230 -21.65 -4.26 0.77
C ILE A 230 -20.75 -5.39 0.25
N THR A 231 -21.34 -6.38 -0.41
CA THR A 231 -20.63 -7.57 -0.86
C THR A 231 -20.92 -7.96 -2.30
N ASP A 232 -19.99 -8.64 -2.94
CA ASP A 232 -20.16 -9.22 -4.28
C ASP A 232 -21.21 -10.32 -4.33
N GLY A 233 -21.61 -10.86 -3.16
CA GLY A 233 -22.58 -11.91 -2.91
C GLY A 233 -22.10 -13.34 -3.15
N HIS A 234 -20.80 -13.59 -2.97
CA HIS A 234 -20.24 -14.92 -2.88
C HIS A 234 -20.78 -15.69 -1.65
N GLN A 235 -21.36 -16.88 -1.86
CA GLN A 235 -22.12 -17.59 -0.81
C GLN A 235 -21.29 -17.88 0.45
N ALA A 236 -20.01 -18.21 0.29
CA ALA A 236 -19.13 -18.48 1.42
C ALA A 236 -18.98 -17.26 2.34
N MET A 237 -18.88 -16.05 1.77
CA MET A 237 -18.83 -14.80 2.54
C MET A 237 -20.17 -14.51 3.21
N LEU A 238 -21.28 -14.79 2.54
CA LEU A 238 -22.61 -14.56 3.10
C LEU A 238 -22.90 -15.45 4.32
N ASN A 239 -22.50 -16.71 4.26
CA ASN A 239 -22.62 -17.62 5.39
C ASN A 239 -21.80 -17.12 6.59
N ALA A 240 -20.55 -16.70 6.35
CA ALA A 240 -19.70 -16.13 7.39
C ALA A 240 -20.28 -14.83 7.98
N LEU A 241 -20.84 -13.94 7.14
CA LEU A 241 -21.52 -12.73 7.60
C LEU A 241 -22.75 -13.05 8.45
N ALA A 242 -23.57 -14.03 8.06
CA ALA A 242 -24.73 -14.44 8.85
C ALA A 242 -24.32 -15.00 10.23
N ALA A 243 -23.20 -15.73 10.29
CA ALA A 243 -22.68 -16.29 11.54
C ALA A 243 -22.03 -15.21 12.44
N LYS A 244 -21.23 -14.32 11.86
CA LYS A 244 -20.41 -13.35 12.61
C LYS A 244 -21.14 -12.03 12.83
N PHE A 245 -21.91 -11.53 11.89
CA PHE A 245 -22.60 -10.23 11.97
C PHE A 245 -24.11 -10.37 11.70
N PRO A 246 -24.85 -11.15 12.51
CA PRO A 246 -26.25 -11.53 12.23
C PRO A 246 -27.21 -10.34 12.22
N THR A 247 -26.89 -9.26 12.93
CA THR A 247 -27.74 -8.06 13.04
C THR A 247 -27.48 -7.03 11.94
N SER A 248 -26.46 -7.25 11.11
CA SER A 248 -26.07 -6.30 10.06
C SER A 248 -26.97 -6.45 8.83
N GLN A 249 -27.35 -5.33 8.22
CA GLN A 249 -28.00 -5.37 6.92
C GLN A 249 -26.98 -5.75 5.83
N ARG A 250 -27.47 -6.25 4.69
CA ARG A 250 -26.66 -6.60 3.52
C ARG A 250 -27.12 -5.85 2.28
N GLN A 251 -26.16 -5.28 1.56
CA GLN A 251 -26.29 -4.79 0.20
C GLN A 251 -25.50 -5.70 -0.75
N ARG A 252 -26.15 -6.21 -1.80
CA ARG A 252 -25.47 -6.86 -2.93
C ARG A 252 -24.90 -5.78 -3.85
N CYS A 253 -23.64 -5.92 -4.25
CA CYS A 253 -23.00 -5.04 -5.21
C CYS A 253 -23.78 -5.00 -6.53
N ILE A 254 -24.19 -3.81 -6.96
CA ILE A 254 -24.97 -3.60 -8.19
C ILE A 254 -24.14 -3.89 -9.44
N LYS A 255 -22.84 -3.58 -9.44
CA LYS A 255 -21.94 -3.86 -10.57
C LYS A 255 -21.85 -5.36 -10.82
N HIS A 256 -21.44 -6.13 -9.82
CA HIS A 256 -21.37 -7.60 -9.90
C HIS A 256 -22.74 -8.22 -10.22
N LYS A 257 -23.82 -7.64 -9.69
CA LYS A 257 -25.18 -8.08 -10.03
C LYS A 257 -25.49 -7.89 -11.52
N LEU A 258 -25.21 -6.72 -12.08
CA LEU A 258 -25.44 -6.42 -13.50
C LEU A 258 -24.57 -7.32 -14.40
N GLU A 259 -23.32 -7.54 -14.04
CA GLU A 259 -22.42 -8.48 -14.74
C GLU A 259 -22.99 -9.91 -14.73
N ASN A 260 -23.49 -10.38 -13.60
CA ASN A 260 -24.13 -11.69 -13.47
C ASN A 260 -25.45 -11.81 -14.25
N ILE A 261 -26.18 -10.71 -14.44
CA ILE A 261 -27.38 -10.72 -15.31
C ILE A 261 -26.95 -10.81 -16.77
N LEU A 262 -26.00 -9.97 -17.18
CA LEU A 262 -25.49 -9.90 -18.55
C LEU A 262 -24.81 -11.20 -19.00
N SER A 263 -24.26 -12.02 -18.10
CA SER A 263 -23.67 -13.31 -18.45
C SER A 263 -24.67 -14.31 -19.05
N TYR A 264 -25.98 -14.10 -18.83
CA TYR A 264 -27.06 -14.90 -19.44
C TYR A 264 -27.60 -14.30 -20.74
N ILE A 265 -27.02 -13.21 -21.22
CA ILE A 265 -27.48 -12.46 -22.39
C ILE A 265 -26.36 -12.49 -23.45
N PRO A 266 -26.68 -12.70 -24.75
CA PRO A 266 -25.67 -12.61 -25.81
C PRO A 266 -24.95 -11.26 -25.81
N LYS A 267 -23.62 -11.27 -25.95
CA LYS A 267 -22.79 -10.04 -25.91
C LYS A 267 -23.26 -8.96 -26.88
N THR A 268 -23.76 -9.33 -28.06
CA THR A 268 -24.27 -8.39 -29.08
C THR A 268 -25.50 -7.61 -28.64
N GLN A 269 -26.21 -8.07 -27.61
CA GLN A 269 -27.41 -7.42 -27.06
C GLN A 269 -27.10 -6.58 -25.81
N HIS A 270 -25.86 -6.62 -25.30
CA HIS A 270 -25.50 -5.98 -24.03
C HIS A 270 -25.73 -4.46 -24.07
N ASP A 271 -25.35 -3.80 -25.16
CA ASP A 271 -25.46 -2.34 -25.29
C ASP A 271 -26.92 -1.85 -25.23
N GLN A 272 -27.84 -2.64 -25.76
CA GLN A 272 -29.27 -2.33 -25.71
C GLN A 272 -29.87 -2.64 -24.33
N VAL A 273 -29.50 -3.77 -23.73
CA VAL A 273 -30.19 -4.31 -22.54
C VAL A 273 -29.61 -3.76 -21.23
N TYR A 274 -28.30 -3.49 -21.18
CA TYR A 274 -27.62 -3.01 -19.97
C TYR A 274 -28.23 -1.72 -19.40
N PRO A 275 -28.53 -0.66 -20.18
CA PRO A 275 -29.13 0.56 -19.65
C PRO A 275 -30.47 0.31 -18.94
N GLU A 276 -31.29 -0.61 -19.45
CA GLU A 276 -32.62 -0.91 -18.88
C GLU A 276 -32.50 -1.60 -17.51
N PHE A 277 -31.64 -2.62 -17.39
CA PHE A 277 -31.37 -3.26 -16.09
C PHE A 277 -30.66 -2.32 -15.13
N ARG A 278 -29.73 -1.51 -15.62
CA ARG A 278 -29.01 -0.52 -14.81
C ARG A 278 -29.97 0.51 -14.24
N ALA A 279 -30.97 0.95 -15.00
CA ALA A 279 -31.92 1.97 -14.58
C ALA A 279 -32.73 1.56 -13.35
N ILE A 280 -32.99 0.26 -13.12
CA ILE A 280 -33.67 -0.26 -11.91
C ILE A 280 -33.02 0.29 -10.62
N PHE A 281 -31.70 0.29 -10.56
CA PHE A 281 -30.96 0.63 -9.35
C PHE A 281 -30.67 2.14 -9.22
N TYR A 282 -31.12 2.95 -10.18
CA TYR A 282 -30.83 4.38 -10.28
C TYR A 282 -32.08 5.26 -10.31
N GLN A 283 -33.18 4.76 -9.75
CA GLN A 283 -34.41 5.52 -9.55
C GLN A 283 -34.34 6.43 -8.31
N ASP A 284 -35.26 7.39 -8.23
CA ASP A 284 -35.35 8.34 -7.12
C ASP A 284 -36.11 7.80 -5.89
N SER A 285 -36.73 6.62 -6.03
CA SER A 285 -37.41 5.93 -4.93
C SER A 285 -37.50 4.42 -5.15
N LEU A 286 -37.71 3.67 -4.06
CA LEU A 286 -37.97 2.24 -4.11
C LEU A 286 -39.21 1.90 -4.96
N ALA A 287 -40.27 2.73 -4.88
CA ALA A 287 -41.50 2.52 -5.64
C ALA A 287 -41.28 2.60 -7.16
N GLN A 288 -40.51 3.60 -7.62
CA GLN A 288 -40.13 3.70 -9.03
C GLN A 288 -39.25 2.52 -9.48
N ALA A 289 -38.31 2.09 -8.63
CA ALA A 289 -37.50 0.90 -8.92
C ALA A 289 -38.37 -0.35 -9.08
N GLN A 290 -39.38 -0.54 -8.23
CA GLN A 290 -40.32 -1.66 -8.30
C GLN A 290 -41.18 -1.61 -9.58
N GLN A 291 -41.66 -0.43 -9.97
CA GLN A 291 -42.38 -0.25 -11.24
C GLN A 291 -41.50 -0.64 -12.44
N LEU A 292 -40.25 -0.20 -12.44
CA LEU A 292 -39.32 -0.52 -13.52
C LEU A 292 -38.94 -2.01 -13.54
N ILE A 293 -38.80 -2.65 -12.38
CA ILE A 293 -38.62 -4.11 -12.27
C ILE A 293 -39.80 -4.84 -12.93
N ALA A 294 -41.04 -4.42 -12.66
CA ALA A 294 -42.23 -5.04 -13.27
C ALA A 294 -42.24 -4.87 -14.80
N ALA A 295 -41.88 -3.69 -15.30
CA ALA A 295 -41.76 -3.42 -16.74
C ALA A 295 -40.65 -4.27 -17.41
N VAL A 296 -39.47 -4.35 -16.79
CA VAL A 296 -38.34 -5.17 -17.27
C VAL A 296 -38.71 -6.65 -17.29
N ARG A 297 -39.42 -7.16 -16.26
CA ARG A 297 -39.94 -8.54 -16.25
C ARG A 297 -40.87 -8.77 -17.43
N ALA A 298 -41.92 -7.97 -17.58
CA ALA A 298 -42.90 -8.14 -18.64
C ALA A 298 -42.27 -8.13 -20.05
N LYS A 299 -41.26 -7.27 -20.25
CA LYS A 299 -40.54 -7.16 -21.53
C LYS A 299 -39.65 -8.36 -21.83
N TYR A 300 -38.91 -8.85 -20.84
CA TYR A 300 -37.85 -9.84 -21.06
C TYR A 300 -38.19 -11.26 -20.61
N GLU A 301 -39.37 -11.51 -20.02
CA GLU A 301 -39.80 -12.82 -19.52
C GLU A 301 -39.63 -13.94 -20.56
N LYS A 302 -40.07 -13.68 -21.78
CA LYS A 302 -39.99 -14.65 -22.89
C LYS A 302 -38.65 -14.64 -23.63
N ILE A 303 -37.83 -13.61 -23.43
CA ILE A 303 -36.60 -13.38 -24.20
C ILE A 303 -35.38 -13.87 -23.42
N TYR A 304 -35.27 -13.51 -22.14
CA TYR A 304 -34.13 -13.82 -21.26
C TYR A 304 -34.58 -14.36 -19.89
N PRO A 305 -35.31 -15.49 -19.82
CA PRO A 305 -35.82 -16.04 -18.56
C PRO A 305 -34.72 -16.30 -17.53
N SER A 306 -33.54 -16.79 -17.95
CA SER A 306 -32.38 -17.02 -17.07
C SER A 306 -31.81 -15.72 -16.49
N ALA A 307 -31.82 -14.62 -17.26
CA ALA A 307 -31.35 -13.32 -16.80
C ALA A 307 -32.31 -12.73 -15.75
N LEU A 308 -33.62 -12.95 -15.90
CA LEU A 308 -34.62 -12.54 -14.91
C LEU A 308 -34.58 -13.42 -13.65
N ALA A 309 -34.42 -14.73 -13.79
CA ALA A 309 -34.17 -15.62 -12.64
C ALA A 309 -32.90 -15.20 -11.88
N CYS A 310 -31.86 -14.79 -12.62
CA CYS A 310 -30.68 -14.17 -12.03
C CYS A 310 -31.04 -12.87 -11.31
N LEU A 311 -31.77 -11.93 -11.93
CA LEU A 311 -32.21 -10.67 -11.32
C LEU A 311 -32.93 -10.90 -9.99
N ASP A 312 -33.84 -11.87 -9.93
CA ASP A 312 -34.72 -12.16 -8.80
C ASP A 312 -33.96 -12.63 -7.56
N ARG A 313 -32.93 -13.45 -7.78
CA ARG A 313 -32.04 -13.91 -6.72
C ARG A 313 -31.34 -12.71 -6.07
N ASP A 314 -31.45 -12.55 -4.75
CA ASP A 314 -30.88 -11.39 -4.03
C ASP A 314 -31.42 -10.01 -4.47
N LEU A 315 -32.55 -9.90 -5.18
CA LEU A 315 -33.07 -8.59 -5.62
C LEU A 315 -33.31 -7.62 -4.45
N ALA A 316 -33.90 -8.12 -3.36
CA ALA A 316 -34.10 -7.34 -2.15
C ALA A 316 -32.77 -6.79 -1.60
N ALA A 317 -31.71 -7.61 -1.57
CA ALA A 317 -30.39 -7.19 -1.15
C ALA A 317 -29.75 -6.17 -2.10
N CYS A 318 -30.15 -6.12 -3.37
CA CYS A 318 -29.69 -5.08 -4.31
C CYS A 318 -30.36 -3.72 -4.05
N LEU A 319 -31.49 -3.69 -3.34
CA LEU A 319 -32.30 -2.50 -3.09
C LEU A 319 -32.17 -1.98 -1.65
N THR A 320 -31.40 -2.67 -0.78
CA THR A 320 -31.20 -2.32 0.63
C THR A 320 -30.76 -0.87 0.82
N PHE A 321 -29.96 -0.31 -0.08
CA PHE A 321 -29.51 1.09 0.00
C PHE A 321 -30.66 2.11 0.08
N TYR A 322 -31.88 1.79 -0.39
CA TYR A 322 -33.03 2.69 -0.26
C TYR A 322 -33.49 2.89 1.19
N SER A 323 -33.10 2.02 2.14
CA SER A 323 -33.37 2.21 3.58
C SER A 323 -32.39 3.20 4.25
N PHE A 324 -31.43 3.74 3.50
CA PHE A 324 -30.42 4.69 3.98
C PHE A 324 -30.68 6.10 3.42
N PRO A 325 -30.11 7.16 4.03
CA PRO A 325 -30.25 8.54 3.54
C PRO A 325 -29.87 8.68 2.06
N LYS A 326 -30.61 9.50 1.31
CA LYS A 326 -30.45 9.63 -0.14
C LYS A 326 -29.04 10.06 -0.53
N GLY A 327 -28.40 10.90 0.28
CA GLY A 327 -27.00 11.30 0.11
C GLY A 327 -26.01 10.13 0.09
N HIS A 328 -26.32 9.02 0.76
CA HIS A 328 -25.43 7.86 0.87
C HIS A 328 -25.57 6.87 -0.29
N TRP A 329 -26.67 6.93 -1.05
CA TRP A 329 -26.96 5.96 -2.11
C TRP A 329 -25.84 5.89 -3.16
N LYS A 330 -25.21 7.02 -3.50
CA LYS A 330 -24.09 7.01 -4.46
C LYS A 330 -22.92 6.18 -3.95
N THR A 331 -22.61 6.27 -2.66
CA THR A 331 -21.52 5.53 -2.01
C THR A 331 -21.86 4.05 -1.90
N ILE A 332 -23.04 3.71 -1.37
CA ILE A 332 -23.43 2.31 -1.14
C ILE A 332 -23.51 1.51 -2.44
N ARG A 333 -23.98 2.13 -3.54
CA ARG A 333 -24.17 1.45 -4.83
C ARG A 333 -22.89 1.17 -5.61
N THR A 334 -21.75 1.74 -5.22
CA THR A 334 -20.47 1.60 -5.93
C THR A 334 -19.45 0.84 -5.11
N THR A 335 -18.73 -0.08 -5.76
CA THR A 335 -17.56 -0.81 -5.22
C THR A 335 -16.23 -0.14 -5.56
N ASN A 336 -16.25 1.08 -6.12
CA ASN A 336 -15.05 1.78 -6.57
C ASN A 336 -13.96 1.89 -5.49
N ILE A 337 -14.34 1.97 -4.21
CA ILE A 337 -13.38 2.09 -3.11
C ILE A 337 -12.48 0.86 -2.98
N ILE A 338 -13.05 -0.36 -3.02
CA ILE A 338 -12.31 -1.61 -2.88
C ILE A 338 -11.68 -2.04 -4.20
N GLU A 339 -12.35 -1.77 -5.33
CA GLU A 339 -11.79 -2.00 -6.66
C GLU A 339 -10.55 -1.13 -6.92
N ARG A 340 -10.56 0.13 -6.46
CA ARG A 340 -9.40 1.03 -6.55
C ARG A 340 -8.25 0.52 -5.70
N LEU A 341 -8.52 0.03 -4.48
CA LEU A 341 -7.48 -0.59 -3.63
C LEU A 341 -6.81 -1.75 -4.38
N PHE A 342 -7.60 -2.70 -4.91
CA PHE A 342 -7.06 -3.83 -5.66
C PHE A 342 -6.34 -3.42 -6.94
N GLY A 343 -6.87 -2.44 -7.66
CA GLY A 343 -6.26 -1.88 -8.86
C GLY A 343 -4.91 -1.24 -8.61
N GLU A 344 -4.77 -0.47 -7.51
CA GLU A 344 -3.48 0.12 -7.12
C GLU A 344 -2.46 -0.96 -6.76
N VAL A 345 -2.85 -2.00 -6.01
CA VAL A 345 -1.93 -3.12 -5.72
C VAL A 345 -1.50 -3.82 -7.01
N LYS A 346 -2.43 -4.17 -7.90
CA LYS A 346 -2.13 -4.81 -9.19
C LYS A 346 -1.20 -3.95 -10.05
N LYS A 347 -1.47 -2.65 -10.15
CA LYS A 347 -0.64 -1.71 -10.94
C LYS A 347 0.81 -1.69 -10.48
N ARG A 348 1.05 -1.80 -9.16
CA ARG A 348 2.40 -1.79 -8.60
C ARG A 348 3.06 -3.17 -8.71
N SER A 349 2.34 -4.24 -8.39
CA SER A 349 2.88 -5.60 -8.47
C SER A 349 3.24 -6.03 -9.90
N HIS A 350 2.44 -5.65 -10.91
CA HIS A 350 2.71 -5.99 -12.31
C HIS A 350 4.07 -5.47 -12.81
N LYS A 351 4.52 -4.32 -12.31
CA LYS A 351 5.81 -3.72 -12.68
C LYS A 351 7.02 -4.41 -12.04
N MET A 352 6.80 -5.24 -11.03
CA MET A 352 7.84 -5.79 -10.14
C MET A 352 8.13 -7.27 -10.38
N ALA A 353 7.68 -7.80 -11.52
CA ALA A 353 7.41 -9.21 -11.83
C ALA A 353 6.03 -9.63 -11.32
N ALA A 354 5.15 -9.99 -12.25
CA ALA A 354 3.71 -10.23 -12.05
C ALA A 354 3.35 -11.38 -11.09
N ALA A 355 4.32 -11.97 -10.39
CA ALA A 355 4.12 -13.05 -9.43
C ALA A 355 5.05 -12.90 -8.21
N PHE A 356 4.46 -13.04 -7.02
CA PHE A 356 5.18 -12.94 -5.74
C PHE A 356 5.93 -14.23 -5.42
N ARG A 357 7.04 -14.16 -4.69
CA ARG A 357 7.85 -15.34 -4.31
C ARG A 357 7.29 -16.13 -3.12
N ASN A 358 6.41 -15.51 -2.34
CA ASN A 358 5.70 -16.12 -1.21
C ASN A 358 4.52 -15.21 -0.81
N GLU A 359 3.69 -15.73 0.07
CA GLU A 359 2.50 -15.07 0.62
C GLU A 359 2.83 -13.78 1.36
N ASN A 360 3.85 -13.79 2.20
CA ASN A 360 4.20 -12.66 3.05
C ASN A 360 4.62 -11.45 2.22
N SER A 361 5.42 -11.65 1.16
CA SER A 361 5.76 -10.58 0.21
C SER A 361 4.53 -9.99 -0.48
N CYS A 362 3.51 -10.80 -0.74
CA CYS A 362 2.26 -10.34 -1.33
C CYS A 362 1.45 -9.48 -0.34
N LEU A 363 1.29 -9.95 0.89
CA LEU A 363 0.62 -9.21 1.97
C LEU A 363 1.35 -7.91 2.30
N LEU A 364 2.68 -7.93 2.33
CA LEU A 364 3.49 -6.75 2.61
C LEU A 364 3.35 -5.70 1.50
N MET A 365 3.19 -6.13 0.24
CA MET A 365 2.89 -5.22 -0.87
C MET A 365 1.50 -4.58 -0.71
N PHE A 366 0.52 -5.36 -0.28
CA PHE A 366 -0.80 -4.82 0.08
C PHE A 366 -0.69 -3.75 1.17
N TYR A 367 0.01 -4.06 2.26
CA TYR A 367 0.23 -3.15 3.37
C TYR A 367 0.91 -1.86 2.88
N ALA A 368 1.96 -1.98 2.09
CA ALA A 368 2.70 -0.82 1.59
C ALA A 368 1.85 0.09 0.68
N VAL A 369 0.98 -0.50 -0.14
CA VAL A 369 0.00 0.28 -0.92
C VAL A 369 -0.97 0.99 0.00
N ILE A 370 -1.52 0.29 1.00
CA ILE A 370 -2.45 0.87 1.99
C ILE A 370 -1.81 2.02 2.76
N ARG A 371 -0.56 1.88 3.19
CA ARG A 371 0.22 2.94 3.86
C ARG A 371 0.30 4.21 3.02
N SER A 372 0.37 4.08 1.69
CA SER A 372 0.40 5.22 0.76
C SER A 372 -0.98 5.75 0.35
N LEU A 373 -2.07 5.01 0.63
CA LEU A 373 -3.41 5.39 0.20
C LEU A 373 -3.98 6.47 1.12
N LYS A 374 -4.45 7.55 0.53
CA LYS A 374 -5.25 8.57 1.21
C LYS A 374 -6.70 8.43 0.77
N PHE A 375 -7.59 8.17 1.73
CA PHE A 375 -9.01 8.14 1.48
C PHE A 375 -9.65 9.50 1.76
N ASN A 376 -10.49 9.97 0.84
CA ASN A 376 -11.29 11.17 1.09
C ASN A 376 -12.43 10.84 2.06
N LYS A 377 -12.62 11.69 3.07
CA LYS A 377 -13.74 11.60 4.01
C LYS A 377 -15.07 11.69 3.26
N LEU A 378 -16.03 10.85 3.65
CA LEU A 378 -17.39 10.92 3.13
C LEU A 378 -18.20 11.95 3.91
N SER A 379 -19.03 12.69 3.17
CA SER A 379 -20.11 13.44 3.80
C SER A 379 -21.19 12.44 4.22
N MET A 380 -21.36 12.28 5.53
CA MET A 380 -22.40 11.42 6.13
C MET A 380 -23.63 12.26 6.46
N SER A 381 -24.24 12.86 5.43
CA SER A 381 -25.45 13.69 5.61
C SER A 381 -26.65 12.82 5.97
N THR A 382 -27.36 13.20 7.03
CA THR A 382 -28.55 12.49 7.52
C THR A 382 -29.84 12.82 6.78
N ASN A 383 -29.80 13.72 5.79
CA ASN A 383 -30.98 14.18 5.05
C ASN A 383 -31.45 13.21 3.95
#